data_AF-A0A957A5M7-F1
#
_entry.id   AF-A0A957A5M7-F1
#
_cell.length_a   1.000
_cell.length_b   1.000
_cell.length_c   1.000
_cell.angle_alpha   90.00
_cell.angle_beta   90.00
_cell.angle_gamma   90.00
#
_symmetry.space_group_name_H-M   'P 1'
#
loop_
_entity.id
_entity.type
_entity.pdbx_description
1 polymer ?
#
loop_
_entity_poly.entity_id
_entity_poly.type
_entity_poly.pdbx_seq_one_letter_code
_entity_poly.pdbx_strand_id
1 'polypeptide(L)'
;DPLDDPVTWAKANPAFGLRIDYEAVAAERAAMSDEQFAKERLGVWDEVARHKPMVSVSQWRDMADLGPADNVRPDALGVDMSHGRDISVGACWIEGENAHIEQVWAGTDPSQVLDWLVGRAGRIVPLVVDAASPAASFVPELRARKCRVVVTNAADMAQACGLLENRIFTSTLTHTSQPALTDA
;
A
#
# COMPACT_ATOMS: atom_id res chain seq x y z
N ASP A 1 -11.25 -31.00 3.13
CA ASP A 1 -12.30 -31.74 3.86
C ASP A 1 -13.50 -32.00 2.95
N PRO A 2 -14.24 -33.11 3.14
CA PRO A 2 -15.43 -33.44 2.34
C PRO A 2 -16.55 -32.41 2.55
N LEU A 3 -17.20 -31.97 1.46
CA LEU A 3 -18.27 -30.96 1.48
C LEU A 3 -19.58 -31.46 2.11
N ASP A 4 -19.82 -32.77 2.10
CA ASP A 4 -21.06 -33.39 2.59
C ASP A 4 -20.96 -33.91 4.03
N ASP A 5 -19.82 -33.66 4.69
CA ASP A 5 -19.56 -34.15 6.04
C ASP A 5 -20.03 -33.13 7.09
N PRO A 6 -20.99 -33.48 7.96
CA PRO A 6 -21.47 -32.59 9.02
C PRO A 6 -20.37 -32.19 10.02
N VAL A 7 -19.32 -33.00 10.15
CA VAL A 7 -18.14 -32.63 10.96
C VAL A 7 -17.40 -31.45 10.32
N THR A 8 -17.29 -31.40 9.00
CA THR A 8 -16.73 -30.26 8.26
C THR A 8 -17.58 -29.00 8.46
N TRP A 9 -18.91 -29.15 8.47
CA TRP A 9 -19.82 -28.03 8.68
C TRP A 9 -19.67 -27.44 10.08
N ALA A 10 -19.56 -28.29 11.10
CA ALA A 10 -19.34 -27.87 12.47
C ALA A 10 -18.00 -27.14 12.67
N LYS A 11 -16.94 -27.59 11.98
CA LYS A 11 -15.64 -26.90 12.00
C LYS A 11 -15.72 -25.48 11.43
N ALA A 12 -16.46 -25.30 10.34
CA ALA A 12 -16.59 -24.00 9.66
C ALA A 12 -17.61 -23.06 10.34
N ASN A 13 -18.56 -23.61 11.11
CA ASN A 13 -19.70 -22.87 11.66
C ASN A 13 -19.75 -23.03 13.20
N PRO A 14 -19.16 -22.11 13.98
CA PRO A 14 -19.13 -22.21 15.45
C PRO A 14 -20.51 -22.26 16.14
N ALA A 15 -21.57 -21.83 15.45
CA ALA A 15 -22.94 -21.87 15.95
C ALA A 15 -23.72 -23.14 15.54
N PHE A 16 -23.08 -24.08 14.84
CA PHE A 16 -23.68 -25.34 14.39
C PHE A 16 -24.06 -26.22 15.58
N GLY A 17 -25.30 -26.72 15.59
CA GLY A 17 -25.88 -27.46 16.72
C GLY A 17 -26.27 -26.59 17.92
N LEU A 18 -26.16 -25.26 17.81
CA LEU A 18 -26.60 -24.30 18.84
C LEU A 18 -27.68 -23.35 18.33
N ARG A 19 -27.39 -22.61 17.25
CA ARG A 19 -28.30 -21.67 16.58
C ARG A 19 -28.48 -21.97 15.10
N ILE A 20 -27.64 -22.83 14.55
CA ILE A 20 -27.70 -23.31 13.18
C ILE A 20 -27.96 -24.81 13.26
N ASP A 21 -29.14 -25.21 12.86
CA ASP A 21 -29.55 -26.61 12.91
C ASP A 21 -29.04 -27.38 11.70
N TYR A 22 -28.84 -28.69 11.90
CA TYR A 22 -28.39 -29.60 10.85
C TYR A 22 -29.24 -29.51 9.58
N GLU A 23 -30.56 -29.50 9.75
CA GLU A 23 -31.53 -29.48 8.65
C GLU A 23 -31.41 -28.22 7.79
N ALA A 24 -31.07 -27.07 8.41
CA ALA A 24 -30.86 -25.83 7.68
C ALA A 24 -29.62 -25.94 6.77
N VAL A 25 -28.51 -26.47 7.30
CA VAL A 25 -27.28 -26.65 6.51
C VAL A 25 -27.46 -27.72 5.44
N ALA A 26 -28.17 -28.81 5.74
CA ALA A 26 -28.48 -29.85 4.76
C ALA A 26 -29.39 -29.35 3.63
N ALA A 27 -30.37 -28.49 3.94
CA ALA A 27 -31.24 -27.86 2.95
C ALA A 27 -30.46 -26.92 2.03
N GLU A 28 -29.56 -26.10 2.59
CA GLU A 28 -28.66 -25.26 1.80
C GLU A 28 -27.73 -26.10 0.92
N ARG A 29 -27.20 -27.20 1.45
CA ARG A 29 -26.34 -28.11 0.68
C ARG A 29 -27.03 -28.69 -0.54
N ALA A 30 -28.31 -29.04 -0.41
CA ALA A 30 -29.12 -29.55 -1.50
C ALA A 30 -29.51 -28.45 -2.51
N ALA A 31 -29.59 -27.19 -2.08
CA ALA A 31 -30.00 -26.06 -2.90
C ALA A 31 -28.84 -25.37 -3.65
N MET A 32 -27.62 -25.48 -3.13
CA MET A 32 -26.44 -24.80 -3.66
C MET A 32 -25.54 -25.75 -4.46
N SER A 33 -24.86 -25.20 -5.47
CA SER A 33 -23.71 -25.87 -6.08
C SER A 33 -22.59 -26.05 -5.05
N ASP A 34 -21.69 -27.01 -5.31
CA ASP A 34 -20.52 -27.26 -4.45
C ASP A 34 -19.70 -25.99 -4.21
N GLU A 35 -19.54 -25.14 -5.22
CA GLU A 35 -18.80 -23.87 -5.13
C GLU A 35 -19.51 -22.84 -4.25
N GLN A 36 -20.82 -22.65 -4.44
CA GLN A 36 -21.62 -21.73 -3.63
C GLN A 36 -21.67 -22.19 -2.17
N PHE A 37 -21.85 -23.48 -1.94
CA PHE A 37 -21.87 -24.04 -0.59
C PHE A 37 -20.49 -23.90 0.08
N ALA A 38 -19.41 -24.17 -0.64
CA ALA A 38 -18.05 -23.98 -0.13
C ALA A 38 -17.80 -22.52 0.28
N LYS A 39 -18.23 -21.54 -0.54
CA LYS A 39 -18.10 -20.10 -0.25
C LYS A 39 -18.96 -19.65 0.93
N GLU A 40 -20.27 -19.85 0.84
CA GLU A 40 -21.24 -19.27 1.77
C GLU A 40 -21.30 -20.03 3.12
N ARG A 41 -21.19 -21.36 3.09
CA ARG A 41 -21.36 -22.19 4.29
C ARG A 41 -20.04 -22.65 4.89
N LEU A 42 -19.00 -22.86 4.09
CA LEU A 42 -17.71 -23.35 4.58
C LEU A 42 -16.62 -22.26 4.62
N GLY A 43 -16.93 -21.04 4.17
CA GLY A 43 -15.98 -19.92 4.18
C GLY A 43 -14.76 -20.14 3.27
N VAL A 44 -14.89 -21.01 2.27
CA VAL A 44 -13.83 -21.30 1.28
C VAL A 44 -13.89 -20.25 0.19
N TRP A 45 -12.90 -19.36 0.18
CA TRP A 45 -12.74 -18.36 -0.87
C TRP A 45 -11.95 -18.96 -2.05
N ASP A 46 -12.28 -18.54 -3.28
CA ASP A 46 -11.55 -18.97 -4.47
C ASP A 46 -10.05 -18.66 -4.36
N GLU A 47 -9.20 -19.64 -4.67
CA GLU A 47 -7.75 -19.45 -4.82
C GLU A 47 -7.37 -18.45 -5.93
N VAL A 48 -8.34 -17.96 -6.72
CA VAL A 48 -8.11 -16.87 -7.69
C VAL A 48 -7.75 -15.56 -6.98
N ALA A 49 -8.02 -15.45 -5.68
CA ALA A 49 -7.47 -14.42 -4.81
C ALA A 49 -6.05 -14.73 -4.30
N ARG A 50 -5.28 -15.61 -4.98
CA ARG A 50 -3.82 -15.56 -4.87
C ARG A 50 -3.39 -14.19 -5.35
N HIS A 51 -3.12 -13.28 -4.40
CA HIS A 51 -2.42 -12.02 -4.63
C HIS A 51 -1.21 -12.33 -5.52
N LYS A 52 -1.35 -12.13 -6.83
CA LYS A 52 -0.19 -12.06 -7.70
C LYS A 52 0.49 -10.75 -7.30
N PRO A 53 1.72 -10.79 -6.78
CA PRO A 53 2.43 -9.57 -6.49
C PRO A 53 2.52 -8.77 -7.79
N MET A 54 2.16 -7.47 -7.73
CA MET A 54 2.18 -6.57 -8.89
C MET A 54 3.55 -6.60 -9.59
N VAL A 55 4.61 -6.75 -8.79
CA VAL A 55 6.00 -6.84 -9.24
C VAL A 55 6.65 -8.10 -8.66
N SER A 56 7.40 -8.84 -9.47
CA SER A 56 8.17 -9.97 -8.96
C SER A 56 9.43 -9.47 -8.23
N VAL A 57 9.93 -10.25 -7.26
CA VAL A 57 11.17 -9.89 -6.54
C VAL A 57 12.36 -9.70 -7.49
N SER A 58 12.45 -10.49 -8.57
CA SER A 58 13.50 -10.32 -9.57
C SER A 58 13.32 -9.02 -10.36
N GLN A 59 12.09 -8.73 -10.81
CA GLN A 59 11.79 -7.50 -11.56
C GLN A 59 12.08 -6.25 -10.72
N TRP A 60 11.73 -6.26 -9.43
CA TRP A 60 12.06 -5.17 -8.52
C TRP A 60 13.57 -5.02 -8.34
N ARG A 61 14.28 -6.13 -8.11
CA ARG A 61 15.75 -6.12 -8.00
C ARG A 61 16.44 -5.56 -9.25
N ASP A 62 15.91 -5.85 -10.44
CA ASP A 62 16.46 -5.37 -11.71
C ASP A 62 16.24 -3.85 -11.91
N MET A 63 15.38 -3.22 -11.11
CA MET A 63 15.15 -1.76 -11.08
C MET A 63 16.13 -1.01 -10.15
N ALA A 64 17.08 -1.72 -9.54
CA ALA A 64 18.10 -1.11 -8.69
C ALA A 64 19.02 -0.17 -9.49
N ASP A 65 19.15 1.07 -9.02
CA ASP A 65 20.07 2.07 -9.56
C ASP A 65 20.64 2.95 -8.44
N LEU A 66 21.77 3.60 -8.67
CA LEU A 66 22.42 4.50 -7.70
C LEU A 66 21.62 5.78 -7.46
N GLY A 67 20.77 6.17 -8.41
CA GLY A 67 19.97 7.39 -8.32
C GLY A 67 20.76 8.67 -8.63
N PRO A 68 20.11 9.83 -8.50
CA PRO A 68 20.75 11.14 -8.69
C PRO A 68 21.80 11.43 -7.61
N ALA A 69 22.77 12.30 -7.90
CA ALA A 69 23.72 12.75 -6.88
C ALA A 69 23.02 13.48 -5.71
N ASP A 70 23.57 13.39 -4.50
CA ASP A 70 22.99 13.90 -3.24
C ASP A 70 22.50 15.37 -3.26
N ASN A 71 23.13 16.19 -4.11
CA ASN A 71 22.84 17.62 -4.27
C ASN A 71 21.70 17.92 -5.26
N VAL A 72 21.23 16.91 -5.99
CA VAL A 72 20.09 17.02 -6.91
C VAL A 72 18.82 16.98 -6.10
N ARG A 73 18.00 18.03 -6.23
CA ARG A 73 16.72 18.12 -5.52
C ARG A 73 15.71 17.20 -6.21
N PRO A 74 14.85 16.50 -5.43
CA PRO A 74 13.75 15.75 -6.00
C PRO A 74 12.68 16.69 -6.59
N ASP A 75 11.93 16.17 -7.55
CA ASP A 75 10.78 16.85 -8.14
C ASP A 75 9.60 16.92 -7.16
N ALA A 76 9.49 15.94 -6.24
CA ALA A 76 8.54 15.96 -5.14
C ALA A 76 9.01 15.10 -3.96
N LEU A 77 8.49 15.44 -2.77
CA LEU A 77 8.57 14.59 -1.58
C LEU A 77 7.17 14.13 -1.19
N GLY A 78 6.94 12.83 -1.05
CA GLY A 78 5.72 12.25 -0.50
C GLY A 78 5.90 11.96 0.99
N VAL A 79 4.95 12.39 1.83
CA VAL A 79 4.98 12.16 3.27
C VAL A 79 3.78 11.31 3.66
N ASP A 80 4.05 10.19 4.33
CA ASP A 80 3.02 9.33 4.91
C ASP A 80 3.34 9.01 6.38
N MET A 81 2.31 8.71 7.14
CA MET A 81 2.43 8.31 8.53
C MET A 81 1.43 7.20 8.83
N SER A 82 1.91 6.08 9.38
CA SER A 82 1.07 4.99 9.83
C SER A 82 0.17 5.42 11.00
N HIS A 83 -0.92 4.70 11.25
CA HIS A 83 -1.69 4.88 12.49
C HIS A 83 -0.86 4.55 13.76
N GLY A 84 0.20 3.75 13.61
CA GLY A 84 1.22 3.49 14.63
C GLY A 84 2.23 4.63 14.84
N ARG A 85 2.12 5.72 14.07
CA ARG A 85 2.97 6.93 14.11
C ARG A 85 4.37 6.75 13.52
N ASP A 86 4.60 5.67 12.78
CA ASP A 86 5.77 5.55 11.92
C ASP A 86 5.61 6.49 10.74
N ILE A 87 6.61 7.34 10.50
CA ILE A 87 6.60 8.35 9.48
C ILE A 87 7.64 7.98 8.43
N SER A 88 7.27 8.11 7.16
CA SER A 88 8.15 7.92 6.02
C SER A 88 8.07 9.09 5.05
N VAL A 89 9.21 9.48 4.50
CA VAL A 89 9.30 10.43 3.40
C VAL A 89 9.93 9.75 2.20
N GLY A 90 9.16 9.65 1.12
CA GLY A 90 9.64 9.23 -0.19
C GLY A 90 10.06 10.45 -1.03
N ALA A 91 11.12 10.33 -1.80
CA ALA A 91 11.53 11.29 -2.81
C ALA A 91 11.35 10.69 -4.21
N CYS A 92 11.01 11.54 -5.18
CA CYS A 92 10.93 11.15 -6.57
C CYS A 92 11.64 12.17 -7.47
N TRP A 93 12.41 11.67 -8.42
CA TRP A 93 13.05 12.44 -9.50
C TRP A 93 12.54 11.92 -10.84
N ILE A 94 12.22 12.83 -11.76
CA ILE A 94 11.65 12.52 -13.07
C ILE A 94 12.61 13.01 -14.16
N GLU A 95 12.99 12.12 -15.07
CA GLU A 95 13.78 12.46 -16.25
C GLU A 95 13.10 11.89 -17.50
N GLY A 96 12.33 12.72 -18.20
CA GLY A 96 11.54 12.29 -19.35
C GLY A 96 10.51 11.23 -18.93
N GLU A 97 10.63 10.03 -19.50
CA GLU A 97 9.78 8.88 -19.16
C GLU A 97 10.29 8.10 -17.94
N ASN A 98 11.49 8.38 -17.44
CA ASN A 98 12.09 7.67 -16.31
C ASN A 98 11.72 8.34 -14.97
N ALA A 99 11.61 7.53 -13.93
CA ALA A 99 11.46 7.98 -12.55
C ALA A 99 12.43 7.21 -11.64
N HIS A 100 13.07 7.94 -10.73
CA HIS A 100 13.83 7.36 -9.63
C HIS A 100 13.11 7.63 -8.31
N ILE A 101 13.00 6.64 -7.43
CA ILE A 101 12.39 6.79 -6.11
C ILE A 101 13.29 6.30 -4.97
N GLU A 102 13.24 6.99 -3.84
CA GLU A 102 14.01 6.65 -2.64
C GLU A 102 13.20 6.95 -1.37
N GLN A 103 13.47 6.23 -0.27
CA GLN A 103 13.04 6.68 1.06
C GLN A 103 14.16 7.52 1.66
N VAL A 104 13.93 8.82 1.75
CA VAL A 104 14.95 9.79 2.14
C VAL A 104 14.89 10.16 3.63
N TRP A 105 13.82 9.75 4.31
CA TRP A 105 13.68 9.92 5.75
C TRP A 105 12.71 8.87 6.33
N ALA A 106 13.01 8.35 7.51
CA ALA A 106 12.13 7.50 8.29
C ALA A 106 12.33 7.74 9.80
N GLY A 107 11.26 7.63 10.58
CA GLY A 107 11.31 7.84 12.02
C GLY A 107 9.92 8.01 12.64
N THR A 108 9.86 8.37 13.91
CA THR A 108 8.61 8.48 14.68
C THR A 108 8.39 9.85 15.32
N ASP A 109 9.35 10.77 15.19
CA ASP A 109 9.32 12.11 15.79
C ASP A 109 8.77 13.15 14.80
N PRO A 110 7.55 13.69 15.03
CA PRO A 110 6.95 14.71 14.18
C PRO A 110 7.78 15.99 14.07
N SER A 111 8.43 16.41 15.15
CA SER A 111 9.20 17.66 15.15
C SER A 111 10.44 17.56 14.27
N GLN A 112 11.14 16.43 14.35
CA GLN A 112 12.32 16.16 13.54
C GLN A 112 11.98 16.06 12.04
N VAL A 113 10.90 15.34 11.68
CA VAL A 113 10.51 15.25 10.26
C VAL A 113 10.07 16.59 9.71
N LEU A 114 9.34 17.39 10.51
CA LEU A 114 8.93 18.72 10.09
C LEU A 114 10.17 19.55 9.78
N ASP A 115 11.08 19.74 10.72
CA ASP A 115 12.30 20.54 10.51
C ASP A 115 13.11 20.06 9.31
N TRP A 116 13.25 18.75 9.15
CA TRP A 116 13.90 18.14 8.00
C TRP A 116 13.18 18.50 6.68
N LEU A 117 11.85 18.39 6.61
CA LEU A 117 11.04 18.71 5.43
C LEU A 117 11.18 20.19 5.04
N VAL A 118 11.18 21.12 6.00
CA VAL A 118 11.40 22.54 5.69
C VAL A 118 12.81 22.80 5.16
N GLY A 119 13.82 22.17 5.76
CA GLY A 119 15.20 22.31 5.31
C GLY A 119 15.41 21.75 3.89
N ARG A 120 14.85 20.56 3.60
CA ARG A 120 15.03 19.87 2.32
C ARG A 120 14.17 20.45 1.20
N ALA A 121 12.89 20.73 1.45
CA ALA A 121 11.95 21.17 0.42
C ALA A 121 11.92 22.69 0.22
N GLY A 122 12.05 23.44 1.32
CA GLY A 122 11.87 24.89 1.35
C GLY A 122 10.54 25.32 0.72
N ARG A 123 10.59 26.29 -0.18
CA ARG A 123 9.41 26.84 -0.88
C ARG A 123 9.19 26.25 -2.28
N ILE A 124 10.08 25.37 -2.73
CA ILE A 124 10.22 25.02 -4.15
C ILE A 124 9.71 23.60 -4.39
N VAL A 125 10.25 22.64 -3.65
CA VAL A 125 9.89 21.22 -3.80
C VAL A 125 8.48 21.02 -3.24
N PRO A 126 7.53 20.48 -4.02
CA PRO A 126 6.21 20.09 -3.53
C PRO A 126 6.32 19.01 -2.45
N LEU A 127 5.64 19.24 -1.33
CA LEU A 127 5.37 18.24 -0.31
C LEU A 127 3.98 17.65 -0.57
N VAL A 128 3.92 16.40 -0.99
CA VAL A 128 2.68 15.68 -1.28
C VAL A 128 2.27 14.91 -0.03
N VAL A 129 1.04 15.12 0.43
CA VAL A 129 0.48 14.46 1.61
C VAL A 129 -0.91 13.95 1.29
N ASP A 130 -1.16 12.67 1.53
CA ASP A 130 -2.50 12.13 1.33
C ASP A 130 -3.47 12.60 2.41
N ALA A 131 -4.68 13.00 2.02
CA ALA A 131 -5.69 13.51 2.96
C ALA A 131 -6.19 12.46 3.96
N ALA A 132 -6.12 11.17 3.62
CA ALA A 132 -6.50 10.07 4.51
C ALA A 132 -5.34 9.65 5.43
N SER A 133 -4.11 10.07 5.13
CA SER A 133 -2.96 9.81 5.98
C SER A 133 -3.01 10.61 7.28
N PRO A 134 -2.68 10.02 8.44
CA PRO A 134 -2.33 10.75 9.65
C PRO A 134 -1.33 11.90 9.43
N ALA A 135 -0.46 11.82 8.40
CA ALA A 135 0.48 12.88 8.03
C ALA A 135 -0.22 14.18 7.57
N ALA A 136 -1.50 14.13 7.20
CA ALA A 136 -2.32 15.31 6.91
C ALA A 136 -2.33 16.33 8.07
N SER A 137 -2.09 15.86 9.30
CA SER A 137 -1.91 16.71 10.49
C SER A 137 -0.73 17.69 10.39
N PHE A 138 0.27 17.42 9.54
CA PHE A 138 1.43 18.29 9.33
C PHE A 138 1.14 19.47 8.38
N VAL A 139 0.06 19.39 7.60
CA VAL A 139 -0.26 20.37 6.54
C VAL A 139 -0.35 21.81 7.04
N PRO A 140 -1.05 22.12 8.16
CA PRO A 140 -1.15 23.49 8.65
C PRO A 140 0.23 24.08 9.01
N GLU A 141 1.07 23.30 9.69
CA GLU A 141 2.40 23.74 10.11
C GLU A 141 3.35 23.91 8.92
N LEU A 142 3.38 22.96 8.00
CA LEU A 142 4.18 23.07 6.77
C LEU A 142 3.79 24.31 5.95
N ARG A 143 2.49 24.60 5.83
CA ARG A 143 1.98 25.82 5.15
C ARG A 143 2.35 27.10 5.93
N ALA A 144 2.24 27.11 7.25
CA ALA A 144 2.64 28.23 8.09
C ALA A 144 4.15 28.53 7.94
N ARG A 145 4.96 27.47 7.83
CA ARG A 145 6.39 27.53 7.49
C ARG A 145 6.65 27.62 6.00
N LYS A 146 5.67 28.11 5.22
CA LYS A 146 5.86 28.58 3.86
C LYS A 146 6.23 27.49 2.84
N CYS A 147 6.07 26.21 3.17
CA CYS A 147 6.27 25.10 2.24
C CYS A 147 5.16 25.02 1.19
N ARG A 148 5.50 24.48 0.02
CA ARG A 148 4.53 24.18 -1.04
C ARG A 148 3.91 22.81 -0.77
N VAL A 149 2.76 22.77 -0.08
CA VAL A 149 2.08 21.52 0.26
C VAL A 149 0.94 21.23 -0.72
N VAL A 150 0.96 20.03 -1.31
CA VAL A 150 -0.10 19.46 -2.15
C VAL A 150 -0.79 18.38 -1.34
N VAL A 151 -2.10 18.50 -1.17
CA VAL A 151 -2.90 17.49 -0.48
C VAL A 151 -3.66 16.69 -1.53
N THR A 152 -3.47 15.37 -1.53
CA THR A 152 -4.09 14.45 -2.50
C THR A 152 -5.34 13.79 -1.93
N ASN A 153 -6.17 13.26 -2.83
CA ASN A 153 -7.36 12.48 -2.49
C ASN A 153 -7.28 11.05 -3.09
N ALA A 154 -8.33 10.25 -2.86
CA ALA A 154 -8.39 8.86 -3.34
C ALA A 154 -8.26 8.72 -4.87
N ALA A 155 -8.77 9.67 -5.65
CA ALA A 155 -8.63 9.64 -7.12
C ALA A 155 -7.19 9.92 -7.55
N ASP A 156 -6.50 10.87 -6.90
CA ASP A 156 -5.08 11.13 -7.13
C ASP A 156 -4.23 9.89 -6.76
N MET A 157 -4.56 9.22 -5.65
CA MET A 157 -3.90 7.98 -5.23
C MET A 157 -4.09 6.86 -6.27
N ALA A 158 -5.32 6.67 -6.77
CA ALA A 158 -5.59 5.68 -7.82
C ALA A 158 -4.78 5.98 -9.11
N GLN A 159 -4.69 7.25 -9.51
CA GLN A 159 -3.86 7.67 -10.64
C GLN A 159 -2.37 7.43 -10.39
N ALA A 160 -1.87 7.76 -9.20
CA ALA A 160 -0.47 7.56 -8.82
C ALA A 160 -0.10 6.07 -8.81
N CYS A 161 -0.97 5.19 -8.30
CA CYS A 161 -0.79 3.74 -8.34
C CYS A 161 -0.71 3.23 -9.78
N GLY A 162 -1.61 3.67 -10.67
CA GLY A 162 -1.55 3.28 -12.08
C GLY A 162 -0.31 3.78 -12.79
N LEU A 163 0.18 4.99 -12.46
CA LEU A 163 1.45 5.52 -12.98
C LEU A 163 2.65 4.70 -12.51
N LEU A 164 2.68 4.30 -11.23
CA LEU A 164 3.73 3.45 -10.68
C LEU A 164 3.73 2.07 -11.36
N GLU A 165 2.57 1.44 -11.48
CA GLU A 165 2.40 0.15 -12.15
C GLU A 165 2.86 0.20 -13.61
N ASN A 166 2.47 1.24 -14.35
CA ASN A 166 2.91 1.44 -15.73
C ASN A 166 4.44 1.55 -15.82
N ARG A 167 5.08 2.33 -14.95
CA ARG A 167 6.55 2.50 -14.95
C ARG A 167 7.29 1.21 -14.59
N ILE A 168 6.73 0.41 -13.68
CA ILE A 168 7.24 -0.93 -13.36
C ILE A 168 7.13 -1.83 -14.60
N PHE A 169 6.00 -1.82 -15.28
CA PHE A 169 5.77 -2.63 -16.47
C PHE A 169 6.66 -2.23 -17.65
N THR A 170 6.91 -0.93 -17.84
CA THR A 170 7.77 -0.41 -18.92
C THR A 170 9.25 -0.34 -18.55
N SER A 171 9.65 -0.80 -17.36
CA SER A 171 11.03 -0.71 -16.85
C SER A 171 11.60 0.72 -16.88
N THR A 172 10.76 1.72 -16.59
CA THR A 172 11.14 3.14 -16.49
C THR A 172 11.06 3.67 -15.05
N LEU A 173 10.95 2.76 -14.07
CA LEU A 173 11.14 3.06 -12.66
C LEU A 173 12.48 2.48 -12.21
N THR A 174 13.25 3.28 -11.46
CA THR A 174 14.39 2.81 -10.70
C THR A 174 14.27 3.21 -9.23
N HIS A 175 15.01 2.51 -8.37
CA HIS A 175 15.11 2.84 -6.96
C HIS A 175 16.50 2.46 -6.43
N THR A 176 16.90 3.02 -5.29
CA THR A 176 18.09 2.52 -4.60
C THR A 176 17.81 1.18 -3.93
N SER A 177 18.80 0.29 -3.88
CA SER A 177 18.71 -1.01 -3.17
C SER A 177 18.76 -0.86 -1.65
N GLN A 178 18.14 0.18 -1.11
CA GLN A 178 18.04 0.40 0.32
C GLN A 178 17.18 -0.71 0.97
N PRO A 179 17.54 -1.18 2.18
CA PRO A 179 16.79 -2.21 2.90
C PRO A 179 15.29 -1.94 2.97
N ALA A 180 14.91 -0.68 3.20
CA ALA A 180 13.52 -0.25 3.25
C ALA A 180 12.69 -0.51 1.98
N LEU A 181 13.33 -0.71 0.82
CA LEU A 181 12.67 -1.06 -0.44
C LEU A 181 12.95 -2.49 -0.89
N THR A 182 13.86 -3.22 -0.23
CA THR A 182 14.32 -4.54 -0.71
C THR A 182 14.01 -5.69 0.24
N ASP A 183 13.79 -5.42 1.53
CA ASP A 183 13.57 -6.43 2.58
C ASP A 183 12.08 -6.63 2.96
N ALA A 184 11.15 -6.17 2.11
CA ALA A 184 9.69 -6.20 2.37
C ALA A 184 9.07 -7.61 2.32
#